data_AF-A0A8H3D911-F1
#
_entry.id   AF-A0A8H3D911-F1
#
_cell.length_a   1.000
_cell.length_b   1.000
_cell.length_c   1.000
_cell.angle_alpha   90.00
_cell.angle_beta   90.00
_cell.angle_gamma   90.00
#
_symmetry.space_group_name_H-M   'P 1'
#
loop_
_entity.id
_entity.type
_entity.pdbx_description
1 polymer ?
#
loop_
_entity_poly.entity_id
_entity_poly.type
_entity_poly.pdbx_seq_one_letter_code
_entity_poly.pdbx_strand_id
1 'polypeptide(L)'
;MRNLVLPAVFAPFRPTLVAGIRYVSTSSGASASNQSYPFPTHTKSPTPFEIFHLSPSASPSDIKSRYYELVRSHHPDCIACRSLPRTVAHERFQAITHAYEVLTGKRNAGRGATTTAEAVELARRRAAHRAAYATGRPYTGRRNEWGGFEYPDSPAYRERYNKGDITGNQAFLVAVSVMTIVVALLKATHLSPLLSSKPLSSVSAVDKHHEQARLALEEARSKGQTYGNERREGIRKWVREAGIEGAGQNIGHGGRRGESEDT
;
A
#
# COMPACT_ATOMS: atom_id res chain seq x y z
N MET A 1 -60.06 34.07 40.33
CA MET A 1 -60.67 33.93 39.00
C MET A 1 -59.92 32.86 38.23
N ARG A 2 -60.67 31.85 37.73
CA ARG A 2 -60.32 30.89 36.67
C ARG A 2 -59.29 29.78 36.98
N ASN A 3 -59.83 28.69 37.52
CA ASN A 3 -59.42 27.33 37.20
C ASN A 3 -59.48 27.10 35.69
N LEU A 4 -58.43 26.54 35.09
CA LEU A 4 -58.52 25.75 33.85
C LEU A 4 -57.51 24.61 33.90
N VAL A 5 -57.99 23.48 34.42
CA VAL A 5 -57.48 22.14 34.12
C VAL A 5 -57.75 21.88 32.64
N LEU A 6 -56.72 21.51 31.87
CA LEU A 6 -56.89 20.97 30.52
C LEU A 6 -56.43 19.50 30.50
N PRO A 7 -57.26 18.59 29.97
CA PRO A 7 -57.03 17.15 30.01
C PRO A 7 -56.04 16.67 28.95
N ALA A 8 -55.26 15.66 29.31
CA ALA A 8 -54.49 14.84 28.39
C ALA A 8 -55.45 14.10 27.44
N VAL A 9 -55.35 14.38 26.14
CA VAL A 9 -56.02 13.61 25.09
C VAL A 9 -54.95 12.88 24.30
N PHE A 10 -54.87 11.58 24.55
CA PHE A 10 -54.16 10.60 23.74
C PHE A 10 -54.72 10.61 22.31
N ALA A 11 -53.89 10.98 21.33
CA ALA A 11 -54.20 10.78 19.92
C ALA A 11 -53.47 9.53 19.41
N PRO A 12 -54.18 8.50 18.90
CA PRO A 12 -53.53 7.33 18.32
C PRO A 12 -52.94 7.66 16.94
N PHE A 13 -51.66 7.33 16.79
CA PHE A 13 -50.91 7.28 15.53
C PHE A 13 -51.66 6.47 14.46
N ARG A 14 -51.98 7.09 13.33
CA ARG A 14 -52.43 6.39 12.10
C ARG A 14 -51.31 6.41 11.07
N PRO A 15 -50.59 5.30 10.84
CA PRO A 15 -49.72 5.19 9.68
C PRO A 15 -50.53 4.78 8.45
N THR A 16 -50.64 5.69 7.48
CA THR A 16 -51.21 5.42 6.16
C THR A 16 -50.23 4.54 5.38
N LEU A 17 -50.55 3.25 5.25
CA LEU A 17 -49.85 2.31 4.36
C LEU A 17 -50.20 2.64 2.90
N VAL A 18 -49.29 3.30 2.18
CA VAL A 18 -49.33 3.34 0.72
C VAL A 18 -48.68 2.06 0.20
N ALA A 19 -49.51 1.13 -0.27
CA ALA A 19 -49.12 -0.11 -0.93
C ALA A 19 -48.57 0.19 -2.33
N GLY A 20 -47.25 0.36 -2.43
CA GLY A 20 -46.52 0.36 -3.71
C GLY A 20 -46.20 -1.07 -4.12
N ILE A 21 -46.95 -1.58 -5.10
CA ILE A 21 -46.81 -2.88 -5.76
C ILE A 21 -45.37 -3.06 -6.25
N ARG A 22 -44.62 -3.97 -5.63
CA ARG A 22 -43.34 -4.46 -6.17
C ARG A 22 -43.66 -5.58 -7.16
N TYR A 23 -43.43 -5.32 -8.43
CA TYR A 23 -43.30 -6.38 -9.44
C TYR A 23 -42.11 -7.26 -9.05
N VAL A 24 -42.38 -8.43 -8.50
CA VAL A 24 -41.39 -9.51 -8.37
C VAL A 24 -41.39 -10.23 -9.70
N SER A 25 -40.51 -9.82 -10.60
CA SER A 25 -40.15 -10.63 -11.76
C SER A 25 -39.28 -11.79 -11.27
N THR A 26 -39.88 -12.95 -11.04
CA THR A 26 -39.15 -14.21 -10.93
C THR A 26 -38.73 -14.67 -12.32
N SER A 27 -37.55 -14.25 -12.78
CA SER A 27 -36.89 -14.94 -13.88
C SER A 27 -36.08 -16.10 -13.31
N SER A 28 -36.71 -17.27 -13.33
CA SER A 28 -36.09 -18.58 -13.13
C SER A 28 -35.04 -18.85 -14.22
N GLY A 29 -33.86 -19.31 -13.81
CA GLY A 29 -32.95 -20.08 -14.67
C GLY A 29 -31.65 -19.40 -15.06
N ALA A 30 -30.67 -19.40 -14.15
CA ALA A 30 -29.30 -19.87 -14.40
C ALA A 30 -28.48 -19.64 -13.13
N SER A 31 -28.03 -20.74 -12.50
CA SER A 31 -27.07 -20.72 -11.41
C SER A 31 -25.76 -20.09 -11.87
N ALA A 32 -25.55 -18.82 -11.54
CA ALA A 32 -24.26 -18.18 -11.44
C ALA A 32 -24.30 -17.30 -10.18
N SER A 33 -23.23 -17.36 -9.39
CA SER A 33 -23.04 -16.69 -8.10
C SER A 33 -23.65 -15.28 -8.02
N ASN A 34 -24.17 -14.91 -6.83
CA ASN A 34 -24.79 -13.63 -6.41
C ASN A 34 -23.94 -12.35 -6.67
N GLN A 35 -23.46 -12.15 -7.89
CA GLN A 35 -22.72 -10.98 -8.35
C GLN A 35 -23.73 -10.04 -8.98
N SER A 36 -24.04 -8.93 -8.30
CA SER A 36 -25.05 -7.96 -8.77
C SER A 36 -24.72 -7.36 -10.15
N TYR A 37 -23.46 -7.43 -10.58
CA TYR A 37 -22.97 -6.99 -11.89
C TYR A 37 -21.89 -7.97 -12.41
N PRO A 38 -22.26 -8.99 -13.20
CA PRO A 38 -21.30 -9.94 -13.75
C PRO A 38 -20.41 -9.27 -14.80
N PHE A 39 -19.16 -9.72 -14.92
CA PHE A 39 -18.27 -9.21 -15.96
C PHE A 39 -18.70 -9.75 -17.34
N PRO A 40 -18.74 -8.92 -18.41
CA PRO A 40 -19.18 -9.36 -19.73
C PRO A 40 -18.25 -10.46 -20.30
N THR A 41 -18.82 -11.60 -20.65
CA THR A 41 -18.10 -12.77 -21.20
C THR A 41 -18.30 -12.99 -22.69
N HIS A 42 -19.28 -12.31 -23.29
CA HIS A 42 -19.72 -12.57 -24.66
C HIS A 42 -18.87 -11.86 -25.73
N THR A 43 -18.18 -10.76 -25.38
CA THR A 43 -17.29 -10.02 -26.29
C THR A 43 -15.84 -10.10 -25.85
N LYS A 44 -14.93 -10.25 -26.82
CA LYS A 44 -13.47 -10.24 -26.58
C LYS A 44 -12.93 -8.87 -26.15
N SER A 45 -13.65 -7.79 -26.48
CA SER A 45 -13.31 -6.40 -26.15
C SER A 45 -14.58 -5.61 -25.76
N PRO A 46 -15.07 -5.75 -24.50
CA PRO A 46 -16.28 -5.07 -24.06
C PRO A 46 -16.08 -3.56 -24.01
N THR A 47 -17.15 -2.81 -24.31
CA THR A 47 -17.08 -1.34 -24.25
C THR A 47 -17.08 -0.85 -22.79
N PRO A 48 -16.53 0.34 -22.48
CA PRO A 48 -16.52 0.86 -21.11
C PRO A 48 -17.91 0.96 -20.47
N PHE A 49 -18.93 1.36 -21.24
CA PHE A 49 -20.32 1.46 -20.79
C PHE A 49 -20.95 0.09 -20.50
N GLU A 50 -20.59 -0.91 -21.30
CA GLU A 50 -21.04 -2.29 -21.14
C GLU A 50 -20.44 -2.94 -19.89
N ILE A 51 -19.15 -2.73 -19.60
CA ILE A 51 -18.51 -3.16 -18.34
C ILE A 51 -19.25 -2.53 -17.14
N PHE A 52 -19.64 -1.27 -17.26
CA PHE A 52 -20.30 -0.53 -16.19
C PHE A 52 -21.81 -0.82 -16.10
N HIS A 53 -22.40 -1.50 -17.09
CA HIS A 53 -23.84 -1.71 -17.17
C HIS A 53 -24.61 -0.38 -17.05
N LEU A 54 -24.09 0.66 -17.71
CA LEU A 54 -24.65 2.02 -17.70
C LEU A 54 -25.01 2.46 -19.11
N SER A 55 -26.04 3.30 -19.22
CA SER A 55 -26.35 4.00 -20.47
C SER A 55 -25.22 4.96 -20.86
N PRO A 56 -24.97 5.20 -22.16
CA PRO A 56 -24.07 6.26 -22.64
C PRO A 56 -24.40 7.66 -22.10
N SER A 57 -25.64 7.88 -21.66
CA SER A 57 -26.13 9.13 -21.06
C SER A 57 -25.96 9.21 -19.54
N ALA A 58 -25.22 8.28 -18.92
CA ALA A 58 -25.05 8.23 -17.47
C ALA A 58 -24.26 9.43 -16.91
N SER A 59 -24.63 9.87 -15.71
CA SER A 59 -23.97 10.99 -15.07
C SER A 59 -22.59 10.60 -14.51
N PRO A 60 -21.66 11.56 -14.32
CA PRO A 60 -20.37 11.29 -13.69
C PRO A 60 -20.47 10.69 -12.28
N SER A 61 -21.51 11.07 -11.51
CA SER A 61 -21.80 10.49 -10.20
C SER A 61 -22.20 9.01 -10.30
N ASP A 62 -22.98 8.64 -11.32
CA ASP A 62 -23.40 7.25 -11.53
C ASP A 62 -22.20 6.38 -11.91
N ILE A 63 -21.33 6.89 -12.80
CA ILE A 63 -20.07 6.23 -13.18
C ILE A 63 -19.20 5.97 -11.95
N LYS A 64 -19.06 6.98 -11.07
CA LYS A 64 -18.27 6.84 -9.84
C LYS A 64 -18.88 5.84 -8.86
N SER A 65 -20.20 5.87 -8.69
CA SER A 65 -20.91 4.94 -7.80
C SER A 65 -20.74 3.50 -8.28
N ARG A 66 -20.95 3.26 -9.58
CA ARG A 66 -20.80 1.95 -10.21
C ARG A 66 -19.37 1.44 -10.15
N TYR A 67 -18.39 2.32 -10.32
CA TYR A 67 -16.98 1.97 -10.15
C TYR A 67 -16.69 1.36 -8.77
N TYR A 68 -17.20 1.97 -7.68
CA TYR A 68 -16.99 1.42 -6.34
C TYR A 68 -17.65 0.05 -6.14
N GLU A 69 -18.84 -0.16 -6.70
CA GLU A 69 -19.54 -1.46 -6.63
C GLU A 69 -18.81 -2.55 -7.41
N LEU A 70 -18.32 -2.24 -8.61
CA LEU A 70 -17.55 -3.16 -9.44
C LEU A 70 -16.19 -3.49 -8.81
N VAL A 71 -15.50 -2.50 -8.26
CA VAL A 71 -14.23 -2.74 -7.55
C VAL A 71 -14.46 -3.63 -6.34
N ARG A 72 -15.51 -3.38 -5.55
CA ARG A 72 -15.81 -4.23 -4.37
C ARG A 72 -16.07 -5.69 -4.74
N SER A 73 -16.70 -5.93 -5.89
CA SER A 73 -17.12 -7.26 -6.35
C SER A 73 -16.06 -8.00 -7.20
N HIS A 74 -15.15 -7.27 -7.86
CA HIS A 74 -14.13 -7.80 -8.76
C HIS A 74 -12.69 -7.52 -8.32
N HIS A 75 -12.45 -7.05 -7.08
CA HIS A 75 -11.09 -6.89 -6.56
C HIS A 75 -10.35 -8.24 -6.50
N PRO A 76 -9.06 -8.35 -6.88
CA PRO A 76 -8.35 -9.63 -6.84
C PRO A 76 -8.33 -10.30 -5.46
N ASP A 77 -8.44 -9.52 -4.37
CA ASP A 77 -8.48 -10.04 -3.00
C ASP A 77 -9.92 -10.33 -2.48
N CYS A 78 -10.95 -10.11 -3.31
CA CYS A 78 -12.33 -10.32 -2.94
C CYS A 78 -12.65 -11.81 -2.73
N ILE A 79 -13.50 -12.15 -1.77
CA ILE A 79 -13.87 -13.55 -1.46
C ILE A 79 -14.46 -14.24 -2.70
N ALA A 80 -15.33 -13.56 -3.45
CA ALA A 80 -15.93 -14.10 -4.66
C ALA A 80 -14.92 -14.36 -5.79
N CYS A 81 -13.80 -13.64 -5.78
CA CYS A 81 -12.74 -13.67 -6.78
C CYS A 81 -11.70 -14.77 -6.51
N ARG A 82 -11.65 -15.32 -5.29
CA ARG A 82 -10.75 -16.44 -4.93
C ARG A 82 -11.03 -17.72 -5.71
N SER A 83 -12.26 -17.88 -6.19
CA SER A 83 -12.67 -19.01 -7.04
C SER A 83 -12.19 -18.89 -8.47
N LEU A 84 -11.76 -17.69 -8.90
CA LEU A 84 -11.27 -17.42 -10.25
C LEU A 84 -9.74 -17.52 -10.29
N PRO A 85 -9.15 -17.90 -11.44
CA PRO A 85 -7.72 -17.77 -11.64
C PRO A 85 -7.24 -16.34 -11.37
N ARG A 86 -6.12 -16.19 -10.67
CA ARG A 86 -5.57 -14.88 -10.29
C ARG A 86 -5.33 -13.96 -11.50
N THR A 87 -4.92 -14.54 -12.63
CA THR A 87 -4.73 -13.82 -13.90
C THR A 87 -6.04 -13.18 -14.38
N VAL A 88 -7.12 -13.95 -14.41
CA VAL A 88 -8.45 -13.49 -14.86
C VAL A 88 -9.01 -12.42 -13.92
N ALA A 89 -8.88 -12.59 -12.60
CA ALA A 89 -9.33 -11.59 -11.63
C ALA A 89 -8.56 -10.26 -11.82
N HIS A 90 -7.25 -10.34 -12.06
CA HIS A 90 -6.41 -9.18 -12.31
C HIS A 90 -6.77 -8.48 -13.63
N GLU A 91 -6.96 -9.24 -14.71
CA GLU A 91 -7.39 -8.72 -16.02
C GLU A 91 -8.74 -8.00 -15.94
N ARG A 92 -9.73 -8.58 -15.24
CA ARG A 92 -11.02 -7.94 -15.01
C ARG A 92 -10.90 -6.63 -14.26
N PHE A 93 -10.10 -6.61 -13.19
CA PHE A 93 -9.86 -5.40 -12.40
C PHE A 93 -9.16 -4.31 -13.23
N GLN A 94 -8.17 -4.68 -14.06
CA GLN A 94 -7.53 -3.76 -15.00
C GLN A 94 -8.52 -3.20 -16.02
N ALA A 95 -9.40 -4.05 -16.58
CA ALA A 95 -10.42 -3.62 -17.54
C ALA A 95 -11.41 -2.63 -16.92
N ILE A 96 -11.86 -2.87 -15.68
CA ILE A 96 -12.74 -1.94 -14.93
C ILE A 96 -12.05 -0.60 -14.69
N THR A 97 -10.77 -0.63 -14.28
CA THR A 97 -9.97 0.59 -14.04
C THR A 97 -9.79 1.39 -15.33
N HIS A 98 -9.44 0.71 -16.43
CA HIS A 98 -9.28 1.33 -17.73
C HIS A 98 -10.60 1.95 -18.24
N ALA A 99 -11.72 1.24 -18.09
CA ALA A 99 -13.04 1.75 -18.45
C ALA A 99 -13.39 3.03 -17.66
N TYR A 100 -13.13 3.06 -16.36
CA TYR A 100 -13.32 4.25 -15.54
C TYR A 100 -12.48 5.44 -16.03
N GLU A 101 -11.21 5.23 -16.35
CA GLU A 101 -10.31 6.28 -16.85
C GLU A 101 -10.77 6.85 -18.20
N VAL A 102 -11.32 6.00 -19.07
CA VAL A 102 -11.88 6.41 -20.37
C VAL A 102 -13.16 7.24 -20.16
N LEU A 103 -14.09 6.74 -19.33
CA LEU A 103 -15.36 7.41 -19.05
C LEU A 103 -15.20 8.74 -18.32
N THR A 104 -14.18 8.87 -17.47
CA THR A 104 -13.88 10.12 -16.75
C THR A 104 -12.95 11.05 -17.51
N GLY A 105 -12.44 10.65 -18.68
CA GLY A 105 -11.46 11.42 -19.45
C GLY A 105 -10.10 11.59 -18.74
N LYS A 106 -9.89 10.92 -17.60
CA LYS A 106 -8.70 11.08 -16.75
C LYS A 106 -7.43 10.57 -17.44
N ARG A 107 -7.56 9.64 -18.39
CA ARG A 107 -6.44 9.20 -19.23
C ARG A 107 -5.88 10.31 -20.12
N ASN A 108 -6.72 11.28 -20.51
CA ASN A 108 -6.31 12.43 -21.32
C ASN A 108 -5.81 13.60 -20.45
N ALA A 109 -6.25 13.67 -19.19
CA ALA A 109 -5.86 14.73 -18.25
C ALA A 109 -4.61 14.39 -17.41
N GLY A 110 -4.32 13.11 -17.16
CA GLY A 110 -3.28 12.66 -16.22
C GLY A 110 -2.05 11.97 -16.84
N ARG A 111 -2.15 11.51 -18.10
CA ARG A 111 -0.99 11.25 -18.95
C ARG A 111 -1.04 12.33 -19.99
N GLY A 112 -0.19 13.36 -19.85
CA GLY A 112 -0.24 14.57 -20.66
C GLY A 112 -0.67 14.27 -22.08
N ALA A 113 -1.67 15.01 -22.56
CA ALA A 113 -1.87 15.22 -23.98
C ALA A 113 -0.53 15.71 -24.52
N THR A 114 0.29 14.74 -24.90
CA THR A 114 1.61 14.97 -25.45
C THR A 114 1.29 15.68 -26.73
N THR A 115 1.75 16.93 -26.84
CA THR A 115 1.81 17.59 -28.13
C THR A 115 2.38 16.56 -29.13
N THR A 116 1.96 16.58 -30.39
CA THR A 116 2.41 15.61 -31.40
C THR A 116 3.94 15.42 -31.38
N ALA A 117 4.69 16.48 -31.02
CA ALA A 117 6.12 16.48 -30.77
C ALA A 117 6.58 15.59 -29.59
N GLU A 118 5.94 15.68 -28.42
CA GLU A 118 6.29 14.85 -27.26
C GLU A 118 5.93 13.38 -27.48
N ALA A 119 4.85 13.08 -28.19
CA ALA A 119 4.47 11.72 -28.53
C ALA A 119 5.50 11.08 -29.47
N VAL A 120 6.00 11.84 -30.45
CA VAL A 120 7.08 11.45 -31.36
C VAL A 120 8.38 11.24 -30.60
N GLU A 121 8.74 12.14 -29.68
CA GLU A 121 9.94 12.01 -28.84
C GLU A 121 9.87 10.79 -27.92
N LEU A 122 8.70 10.49 -27.36
CA LEU A 122 8.51 9.30 -26.52
C LEU A 122 8.59 7.99 -27.34
N ALA A 123 8.07 8.00 -28.57
CA ALA A 123 8.18 6.88 -29.50
C ALA A 123 9.64 6.64 -29.91
N ARG A 124 10.39 7.71 -30.21
CA ARG A 124 11.82 7.68 -30.49
C ARG A 124 12.62 7.09 -29.32
N ARG A 125 12.34 7.52 -28.08
CA ARG A 125 12.98 6.97 -26.86
C ARG A 125 12.71 5.48 -26.68
N ARG A 126 11.47 5.04 -26.89
CA ARG A 126 11.10 3.61 -26.80
C ARG A 126 11.75 2.77 -27.89
N ALA A 127 11.87 3.29 -29.11
CA ALA A 127 12.55 2.62 -30.20
C ALA A 127 14.06 2.47 -29.93
N ALA A 128 14.72 3.52 -29.45
CA ALA A 128 16.13 3.47 -29.07
C ALA A 128 16.39 2.48 -27.91
N HIS A 129 15.53 2.49 -26.90
CA HIS A 129 15.60 1.51 -25.80
C HIS A 129 15.43 0.08 -26.32
N ARG A 130 14.44 -0.17 -27.18
CA ARG A 130 14.24 -1.50 -27.78
C ARG A 130 15.43 -1.96 -28.63
N ALA A 131 16.06 -1.05 -29.38
CA ALA A 131 17.26 -1.33 -30.17
C ALA A 131 18.49 -1.64 -29.30
N ALA A 132 18.66 -0.96 -28.16
CA ALA A 132 19.74 -1.24 -27.20
C ALA A 132 19.60 -2.65 -26.59
N TYR A 133 18.38 -3.06 -26.24
CA TYR A 133 18.12 -4.42 -25.75
C TYR A 133 18.30 -5.49 -26.83
N ALA A 134 17.94 -5.19 -28.09
CA ALA A 134 18.13 -6.11 -29.21
C ALA A 134 19.61 -6.33 -29.59
N THR A 135 20.48 -5.36 -29.29
CA THR A 135 21.92 -5.41 -29.65
C THR A 135 22.81 -5.90 -28.51
N GLY A 136 22.24 -6.28 -27.35
CA GLY A 136 22.98 -6.89 -26.24
C GLY A 136 24.02 -5.98 -25.57
N ARG A 137 24.03 -4.66 -25.87
CA ARG A 137 24.94 -3.71 -25.24
C ARG A 137 24.30 -3.16 -23.96
N PRO A 138 24.97 -3.22 -22.79
CA PRO A 138 24.44 -2.67 -21.56
C PRO A 138 24.23 -1.16 -21.71
N TYR A 139 23.02 -0.71 -21.39
CA TYR A 139 22.58 0.68 -21.46
C TYR A 139 23.30 1.51 -20.38
N THR A 140 24.33 2.26 -20.77
CA THR A 140 25.11 3.14 -19.87
C THR A 140 24.93 4.61 -20.24
N GLY A 141 23.71 5.14 -20.22
CA GLY A 141 23.58 6.60 -20.29
C GLY A 141 23.46 7.21 -18.90
N ARG A 142 24.26 8.24 -18.67
CA ARG A 142 24.16 9.11 -17.51
C ARG A 142 22.93 10.01 -17.67
N ARG A 143 22.16 10.13 -16.58
CA ARG A 143 21.10 11.12 -16.46
C ARG A 143 21.74 12.50 -16.33
N ASN A 144 21.34 13.46 -17.16
CA ASN A 144 21.78 14.84 -16.99
C ASN A 144 20.92 15.55 -15.93
N GLU A 145 21.39 16.71 -15.47
CA GLU A 145 20.87 17.43 -14.31
C GLU A 145 19.44 17.97 -14.48
N TRP A 146 18.95 18.01 -15.72
CA TRP A 146 17.58 18.43 -16.08
C TRP A 146 16.63 17.25 -16.32
N GLY A 147 17.02 16.03 -15.91
CA GLY A 147 16.20 14.83 -16.02
C GLY A 147 16.09 14.25 -17.44
N GLY A 148 16.87 14.78 -18.39
CA GLY A 148 17.02 14.26 -19.73
C GLY A 148 18.05 13.13 -19.81
N PHE A 149 17.87 12.23 -20.78
CA PHE A 149 18.83 11.18 -21.08
C PHE A 149 19.70 11.64 -22.25
N GLU A 150 20.99 11.83 -22.00
CA GLU A 150 21.93 12.40 -22.97
C GLU A 150 22.75 11.28 -23.61
N TYR A 151 22.67 11.17 -24.95
CA TYR A 151 23.40 10.17 -25.71
C TYR A 151 24.83 10.67 -25.99
N PRO A 152 25.88 9.87 -25.71
CA PRO A 152 27.28 10.24 -25.93
C PRO A 152 27.61 10.68 -27.37
N ASP A 153 26.87 10.17 -28.36
CA ASP A 153 27.14 10.42 -29.79
C ASP A 153 26.21 11.46 -30.42
N SER A 154 25.46 12.23 -29.62
CA SER A 154 24.61 13.28 -30.19
C SER A 154 25.44 14.47 -30.70
N PRO A 155 25.11 15.07 -31.87
CA PRO A 155 25.83 16.24 -32.39
C PRO A 155 25.78 17.42 -31.42
N ALA A 156 24.70 17.55 -30.65
CA ALA A 156 24.55 18.53 -29.58
C ALA A 156 25.56 18.35 -28.42
N TYR A 157 25.98 17.12 -28.14
CA TYR A 157 27.02 16.82 -27.13
C TYR A 157 28.40 17.29 -27.58
N ARG A 158 28.76 17.02 -28.85
CA ARG A 158 30.05 17.46 -29.44
C ARG A 158 30.17 18.98 -29.51
N GLU A 159 29.09 19.68 -29.86
CA GLU A 159 29.10 21.14 -29.95
C GLU A 159 29.25 21.81 -28.58
N ARG A 160 28.61 21.25 -27.54
CA ARG A 160 28.68 21.78 -26.17
C ARG A 160 30.04 21.55 -25.51
N TYR A 161 30.68 20.40 -25.79
CA TYR A 161 32.02 20.09 -25.28
C TYR A 161 33.13 20.91 -25.98
N ASN A 162 32.99 21.16 -27.28
CA ASN A 162 33.95 21.96 -28.04
C ASN A 162 33.88 23.47 -27.74
N LYS A 163 32.77 23.98 -27.21
CA LYS A 163 32.59 25.41 -26.90
C LYS A 163 33.21 25.86 -25.57
N GLY A 164 33.82 24.95 -24.79
CA GLY A 164 34.57 25.34 -23.59
C GLY A 164 33.72 25.99 -22.49
N ASP A 165 32.38 25.87 -22.55
CA ASP A 165 31.48 26.35 -21.51
C ASP A 165 31.53 25.41 -20.31
N ILE A 166 32.56 25.58 -19.49
CA ILE A 166 32.64 25.12 -18.09
C ILE A 166 31.59 25.78 -17.18
N THR A 167 30.64 26.53 -17.75
CA THR A 167 29.71 27.39 -17.05
C THR A 167 28.43 26.65 -16.67
N GLY A 168 28.18 26.60 -15.38
CA GLY A 168 27.02 25.96 -14.76
C GLY A 168 27.44 25.28 -13.47
N ASN A 169 27.77 23.99 -13.56
CA ASN A 169 27.87 23.14 -12.36
C ASN A 169 29.27 22.60 -12.12
N GLN A 170 30.08 22.37 -13.16
CA GLN A 170 31.46 21.89 -13.00
C GLN A 170 32.38 22.96 -12.41
N ALA A 171 32.36 24.19 -12.93
CA ALA A 171 33.12 25.29 -12.33
C ALA A 171 32.66 25.61 -10.90
N PHE A 172 31.37 25.50 -10.61
CA PHE A 172 30.83 25.64 -9.26
C PHE A 172 31.36 24.55 -8.32
N LEU A 173 31.33 23.28 -8.74
CA LEU A 173 31.86 22.16 -7.96
C LEU A 173 33.37 22.28 -7.74
N VAL A 174 34.12 22.72 -8.75
CA VAL A 174 35.56 22.98 -8.62
C VAL A 174 35.80 24.13 -7.65
N ALA A 175 35.06 25.25 -7.75
CA ALA A 175 35.19 26.36 -6.80
C ALA A 175 34.86 25.96 -5.36
N VAL A 176 33.79 25.17 -5.14
CA VAL A 176 33.42 24.65 -3.83
C VAL A 176 34.51 23.71 -3.28
N SER A 177 35.08 22.84 -4.12
CA SER A 177 36.15 21.91 -3.74
C SER A 177 37.43 22.65 -3.33
N VAL A 178 37.83 23.68 -4.07
CA VAL A 178 38.99 24.52 -3.74
C VAL A 178 38.73 25.31 -2.44
N MET A 179 37.54 25.89 -2.29
CA MET A 179 37.17 26.63 -1.08
C MET A 179 37.16 25.72 0.17
N THR A 180 36.69 24.48 0.07
CA THR A 180 36.74 23.52 1.19
C THR A 180 38.17 23.16 1.57
N ILE A 181 39.06 22.97 0.60
CA ILE A 181 40.48 22.73 0.87
C ILE A 181 41.13 23.93 1.55
N VAL A 182 40.84 25.16 1.09
CA VAL A 182 41.35 26.39 1.70
C VAL A 182 40.87 26.55 3.15
N VAL A 183 39.59 26.30 3.43
CA VAL A 183 39.05 26.34 4.80
C VAL A 183 39.69 25.26 5.68
N ALA A 184 39.92 24.05 5.15
CA ALA A 184 40.60 22.98 5.88
C ALA A 184 42.05 23.34 6.22
N LEU A 185 42.78 23.94 5.27
CA LEU A 185 44.15 24.40 5.48
C LEU A 185 44.21 25.57 6.47
N LEU A 186 43.29 26.54 6.38
CA LEU A 186 43.18 27.63 7.36
C LEU A 186 42.89 27.09 8.77
N LYS A 187 42.02 26.07 8.92
CA LYS A 187 41.81 25.42 10.23
C LYS A 187 43.03 24.63 10.71
N ALA A 188 43.82 24.07 9.80
CA ALA A 188 45.03 23.35 10.14
C ALA A 188 46.18 24.28 10.55
N THR A 189 46.25 25.50 9.98
CA THR A 189 47.30 26.49 10.29
C THR A 189 46.92 27.41 11.45
N HIS A 190 45.64 27.73 11.63
CA HIS A 190 45.14 28.43 12.82
C HIS A 190 44.83 27.42 13.93
N LEU A 191 45.86 27.07 14.70
CA LEU A 191 45.83 26.66 16.11
C LEU A 191 44.44 26.23 16.65
N SER A 192 44.11 24.94 16.55
CA SER A 192 43.03 24.36 17.35
C SER A 192 43.31 22.92 17.81
N PRO A 193 44.36 22.68 18.63
CA PRO A 193 44.46 21.41 19.35
C PRO A 193 43.48 21.32 20.54
N LEU A 194 42.58 22.30 20.75
CA LEU A 194 41.68 22.35 21.91
C LEU A 194 40.19 22.09 21.61
N LEU A 195 39.80 21.86 20.35
CA LEU A 195 38.40 21.60 19.98
C LEU A 195 38.24 20.35 19.11
N SER A 196 39.05 19.31 19.37
CA SER A 196 38.76 17.95 18.92
C SER A 196 37.65 17.31 19.77
N SER A 197 36.53 18.02 19.94
CA SER A 197 35.27 17.40 20.29
C SER A 197 34.63 16.92 19.00
N LYS A 198 35.09 15.76 18.53
CA LYS A 198 34.39 14.99 17.49
C LYS A 198 32.90 14.90 17.87
N PRO A 199 31.94 15.18 16.97
CA PRO A 199 30.54 14.93 17.26
C PRO A 199 30.30 13.41 17.24
N LEU A 200 30.41 12.78 18.39
CA LEU A 200 30.11 11.35 18.60
C LEU A 200 28.58 11.09 18.72
N SER A 201 27.72 11.79 18.00
CA SER A 201 26.30 11.87 18.38
C SER A 201 25.35 10.83 17.77
N SER A 202 25.72 10.10 16.71
CA SER A 202 24.82 9.08 16.12
C SER A 202 25.15 7.65 16.55
N VAL A 203 26.41 7.23 16.45
CA VAL A 203 26.83 5.86 16.79
C VAL A 203 26.72 5.63 18.30
N SER A 204 27.16 6.59 19.12
CA SER A 204 27.07 6.43 20.59
C SER A 204 25.64 6.49 21.12
N ALA A 205 24.72 7.16 20.41
CA ALA A 205 23.32 7.19 20.80
C ALA A 205 22.65 5.84 20.52
N VAL A 206 22.95 5.23 19.37
CA VAL A 206 22.47 3.87 19.02
C VAL A 206 23.01 2.84 20.02
N ASP A 207 24.31 2.90 20.36
CA ASP A 207 24.92 2.00 21.34
C ASP A 207 24.28 2.12 22.74
N LYS A 208 23.98 3.35 23.18
CA LYS A 208 23.25 3.60 24.44
C LYS A 208 21.84 3.02 24.42
N HIS A 209 21.13 3.09 23.30
CA HIS A 209 19.79 2.49 23.19
C HIS A 209 19.84 0.95 23.27
N HIS A 210 20.85 0.33 22.66
CA HIS A 210 21.02 -1.12 22.75
C HIS A 210 21.37 -1.58 24.17
N GLU A 211 22.23 -0.84 24.86
CA GLU A 211 22.57 -1.11 26.26
C GLU A 211 21.33 -0.99 27.16
N GLN A 212 20.56 0.10 27.03
CA GLN A 212 19.34 0.31 27.81
C GLN A 212 18.29 -0.78 27.55
N ALA A 213 18.12 -1.18 26.29
CA ALA A 213 17.22 -2.28 25.93
C ALA A 213 17.67 -3.62 26.56
N ARG A 214 18.99 -3.88 26.60
CA ARG A 214 19.57 -5.08 27.23
C ARG A 214 19.26 -5.12 28.73
N LEU A 215 19.47 -4.00 29.43
CA LEU A 215 19.20 -3.87 30.87
C LEU A 215 17.72 -4.01 31.20
N ALA A 216 16.83 -3.39 30.41
CA ALA A 216 15.39 -3.50 30.60
C ALA A 216 14.88 -4.94 30.43
N LEU A 217 15.45 -5.70 29.48
CA LEU A 217 15.12 -7.11 29.30
C LEU A 217 15.62 -7.99 30.45
N GLU A 218 16.81 -7.72 30.99
CA GLU A 218 17.34 -8.43 32.17
C GLU A 218 16.46 -8.17 33.40
N GLU A 219 16.06 -6.92 33.62
CA GLU A 219 15.15 -6.54 34.70
C GLU A 219 13.79 -7.23 34.55
N ALA A 220 13.21 -7.24 33.35
CA ALA A 220 11.93 -7.90 33.07
C ALA A 220 12.00 -9.42 33.30
N ARG A 221 13.11 -10.08 32.92
CA ARG A 221 13.33 -11.51 33.17
C ARG A 221 13.42 -11.83 34.65
N SER A 222 14.17 -11.02 35.41
CA SER A 222 14.29 -11.17 36.87
C SER A 222 12.94 -11.03 37.56
N LYS A 223 12.20 -9.94 37.26
CA LYS A 223 10.85 -9.71 37.81
C LYS A 223 9.84 -10.80 37.43
N GLY A 224 9.92 -11.33 36.21
CA GLY A 224 9.06 -12.43 35.76
C GLY A 224 9.28 -13.71 36.56
N GLN A 225 10.53 -14.00 36.95
CA GLN A 225 10.86 -15.18 37.76
C GLN A 225 10.35 -15.02 39.20
N THR A 226 10.55 -13.87 39.84
CA THR A 226 10.09 -13.64 41.21
C THR A 226 8.57 -13.67 41.29
N TYR A 227 7.86 -12.94 40.41
CA TYR A 227 6.40 -12.93 40.37
C TYR A 227 5.81 -14.32 40.05
N GLY A 228 6.48 -15.07 39.16
CA GLY A 228 6.09 -16.44 38.85
C GLY A 228 6.22 -17.38 40.06
N ASN A 229 7.29 -17.25 40.83
CA ASN A 229 7.52 -18.04 42.04
C ASN A 229 6.55 -17.65 43.16
N GLU A 230 6.36 -16.36 43.42
CA GLU A 230 5.38 -15.85 44.40
C GLU A 230 3.96 -16.33 44.06
N ARG A 231 3.57 -16.28 42.77
CA ARG A 231 2.28 -16.80 42.32
C ARG A 231 2.15 -18.30 42.55
N ARG A 232 3.20 -19.08 42.27
CA ARG A 232 3.22 -20.54 42.52
C ARG A 232 3.13 -20.84 44.01
N GLU A 233 3.81 -20.09 44.85
CA GLU A 233 3.74 -20.24 46.31
C GLU A 233 2.38 -19.86 46.87
N GLY A 234 1.78 -18.78 46.38
CA GLY A 234 0.41 -18.39 46.72
C GLY A 234 -0.62 -19.44 46.32
N ILE A 235 -0.49 -20.01 45.11
CA ILE A 235 -1.34 -21.13 44.66
C ILE A 235 -1.11 -22.36 45.54
N ARG A 236 0.14 -22.73 45.85
CA ARG A 236 0.43 -23.86 46.74
C ARG A 236 -0.20 -23.65 48.11
N LYS A 237 -0.07 -22.46 48.70
CA LYS A 237 -0.68 -22.11 49.99
C LYS A 237 -2.21 -22.21 49.93
N TRP A 238 -2.84 -21.64 48.90
CA TRP A 238 -4.28 -21.73 48.68
C TRP A 238 -4.74 -23.19 48.53
N VAL A 239 -4.00 -24.03 47.80
CA VAL A 239 -4.31 -25.47 47.66
C VAL A 239 -4.24 -26.19 49.00
N ARG A 240 -3.29 -25.86 49.89
CA ARG A 240 -3.24 -26.44 51.25
C ARG A 240 -4.41 -26.00 52.10
N GLU A 241 -4.70 -24.70 52.10
CA GLU A 241 -5.81 -24.11 52.89
C GLU A 241 -7.18 -24.65 52.44
N ALA A 242 -7.35 -24.90 51.13
CA ALA A 242 -8.56 -25.48 50.58
C ALA A 242 -8.69 -27.00 50.79
N GLY A 243 -7.68 -27.68 51.34
CA GLY A 243 -7.71 -29.13 51.58
C GLY A 243 -7.70 -30.00 50.31
N ILE A 244 -7.23 -29.46 49.17
CA ILE A 244 -7.29 -30.12 47.85
C ILE A 244 -6.03 -30.99 47.57
N GLU A 245 -5.10 -31.11 48.53
CA GLU A 245 -3.78 -31.75 48.34
C GLU A 245 -3.79 -33.23 47.89
N GLY A 246 -4.96 -33.89 47.79
CA GLY A 246 -5.11 -35.26 47.29
C GLY A 246 -5.92 -35.44 46.00
N ALA A 247 -6.59 -34.41 45.46
CA ALA A 247 -7.57 -34.60 44.37
C ALA A 247 -6.97 -34.72 42.95
N GLY A 248 -5.68 -34.42 42.78
CA GLY A 248 -5.05 -34.28 41.46
C GLY A 248 -4.27 -35.49 40.94
N GLN A 249 -4.06 -36.55 41.73
CA GLN A 249 -3.23 -37.69 41.31
C GLN A 249 -3.89 -38.63 40.29
N ASN A 250 -5.17 -38.42 39.93
CA ASN A 250 -5.93 -39.28 39.01
C ASN A 250 -6.25 -38.67 37.63
N ILE A 251 -5.63 -37.55 37.24
CA ILE A 251 -5.75 -37.08 35.85
C ILE A 251 -4.70 -37.78 35.00
N GLY A 252 -5.07 -38.99 34.57
CA GLY A 252 -4.25 -39.88 33.75
C GLY A 252 -3.68 -39.19 32.52
N HIS A 253 -2.37 -39.37 32.34
CA HIS A 253 -1.70 -39.20 31.07
C HIS A 253 -2.42 -40.08 30.03
N GLY A 254 -3.12 -39.46 29.08
CA GLY A 254 -3.66 -40.12 27.91
C GLY A 254 -2.53 -40.69 27.05
N GLY A 255 -2.16 -41.94 27.32
CA GLY A 255 -1.26 -42.73 26.50
C GLY A 255 -1.84 -42.92 25.11
N ARG A 256 -1.07 -42.49 24.11
CA ARG A 256 -1.33 -42.65 22.68
C ARG A 256 -1.31 -44.15 22.34
N ARG A 257 -2.48 -44.79 22.23
CA ARG A 257 -2.62 -46.13 21.64
C ARG A 257 -2.30 -46.03 20.14
N GLY A 258 -1.11 -46.49 19.76
CA GLY A 258 -0.83 -46.92 18.40
C GLY A 258 -1.26 -48.38 18.29
N GLU A 259 -2.33 -48.63 17.58
CA GLU A 259 -2.71 -49.97 17.15
C GLU A 259 -1.79 -50.35 15.98
N SER A 260 -1.01 -51.41 16.19
CA SER A 260 -0.35 -52.18 15.15
C SER A 260 -0.94 -53.58 15.22
N GLU A 261 -1.80 -53.92 14.26
CA GLU A 261 -2.15 -55.29 13.91
C GLU A 261 -1.84 -55.49 12.42
N ASP A 262 -0.74 -56.19 12.21
CA ASP A 262 -0.52 -57.31 11.27
C ASP A 262 -1.33 -57.39 9.98
N THR A 263 -0.58 -57.29 8.87
CA THR A 263 -0.55 -58.32 7.81
C THR A 263 0.89 -58.62 7.46
#